data_AF-A0A7V9GVI4-F1
#
_entry.id   AF-A0A7V9GVI4-F1
#
_cell.length_a   1.000
_cell.length_b   1.000
_cell.length_c   1.000
_cell.angle_alpha   90.00
_cell.angle_beta   90.00
_cell.angle_gamma   90.00
#
_symmetry.space_group_name_H-M   'P 1'
#
loop_
_entity.id
_entity.type
_entity.pdbx_description
1 polymer ?
#
loop_
_entity_poly.entity_id
_entity_poly.type
_entity_poly.pdbx_seq_one_letter_code
_entity_poly.pdbx_strand_id
1 'polypeptide(L)'
;MKRATAIGLGVVAAVAVAPAGAAKPQAWATVNICDTPGHPNQMGVRANMPGNGKRQKMYMRFRAQFFSADGKWEDVKGPGLSRWIYAGSARLANRQAGYTFSFSPPSRSTRFVLRGLVAFEYREKKKGERERVVRRFRKNTKGGYPLARGGDPPGYSNGVCEIRP
;
A
#
# COMPACT_ATOMS: atom_id res chain seq x y z
N MET A 1 52.86 24.77 52.07
CA MET A 1 51.59 24.95 51.34
C MET A 1 51.76 24.36 49.94
N LYS A 2 51.17 23.18 49.66
CA LYS A 2 51.35 22.44 48.41
C LYS A 2 50.19 22.78 47.47
N ARG A 3 50.47 23.31 46.27
CA ARG A 3 49.48 23.53 45.20
C ARG A 3 49.61 22.38 44.19
N ALA A 4 48.54 21.62 43.99
CA ALA A 4 48.46 20.55 42.99
C ALA A 4 47.77 21.09 41.73
N THR A 5 48.44 20.94 40.59
CA THR A 5 47.93 21.30 39.26
C THR A 5 47.35 20.04 38.62
N ALA A 6 46.05 20.02 38.33
CA ALA A 6 45.42 18.91 37.61
C ALA A 6 45.24 19.30 36.13
N ILE A 7 45.88 18.55 35.23
CA ILE A 7 45.73 18.66 33.78
C ILE A 7 44.54 17.77 33.38
N GLY A 8 43.45 18.38 32.91
CA GLY A 8 42.28 17.67 32.39
C GLY A 8 42.47 17.29 30.94
N LEU A 9 42.57 15.98 30.65
CA LEU A 9 42.57 15.43 29.30
C LEU A 9 41.12 15.28 28.80
N GLY A 10 40.70 16.14 27.88
CA GLY A 10 39.39 16.04 27.23
C GLY A 10 39.39 14.99 26.12
N VAL A 11 38.64 13.90 26.30
CA VAL A 11 38.42 12.89 25.24
C VAL A 11 37.27 13.36 24.35
N VAL A 12 37.58 13.71 23.10
CA VAL A 12 36.57 13.98 22.06
C VAL A 12 36.17 12.64 21.43
N ALA A 13 34.98 12.14 21.76
CA ALA A 13 34.42 10.95 21.13
C ALA A 13 33.82 11.31 19.75
N ALA A 14 34.45 10.84 18.68
CA ALA A 14 33.91 10.95 17.32
C ALA A 14 32.76 9.94 17.14
N VAL A 15 31.52 10.44 17.05
CA VAL A 15 30.36 9.62 16.72
C VAL A 15 30.36 9.37 15.20
N ALA A 16 30.70 8.15 14.78
CA ALA A 16 30.58 7.74 13.39
C ALA A 16 29.10 7.66 13.00
N VAL A 17 28.62 8.59 12.19
CA VAL A 17 27.29 8.54 11.59
C VAL A 17 27.33 7.49 10.48
N ALA A 18 26.84 6.28 10.77
CA ALA A 18 26.67 5.25 9.76
C ALA A 18 25.70 5.76 8.67
N PRO A 19 26.01 5.61 7.37
CA PRO A 19 25.09 5.98 6.32
C PRO A 19 23.82 5.13 6.46
N ALA A 20 22.67 5.78 6.61
CA ALA A 20 21.38 5.13 6.65
C ALA A 20 21.17 4.39 5.31
N GLY A 21 21.40 3.08 5.31
CA GLY A 21 21.15 2.24 4.14
C GLY A 21 19.70 2.41 3.71
N ALA A 22 19.48 2.88 2.48
CA ALA A 22 18.14 3.10 1.96
C ALA A 22 17.32 1.81 2.10
N ALA A 23 16.22 1.87 2.86
CA ALA A 23 15.37 0.72 3.09
C ALA A 23 14.87 0.15 1.74
N LYS A 24 14.96 -1.17 1.56
CA LYS A 24 14.50 -1.82 0.33
C LYS A 24 13.01 -1.50 0.12
N PRO A 25 12.58 -1.12 -1.10
CA PRO A 25 11.17 -0.85 -1.37
C PRO A 25 10.30 -2.05 -0.96
N GLN A 26 9.26 -1.78 -0.18
CA GLN A 26 8.35 -2.82 0.31
C GLN A 26 6.97 -2.74 -0.36
N ALA A 27 6.33 -3.89 -0.49
CA ALA A 27 4.95 -3.95 -0.98
C ALA A 27 3.98 -3.53 0.13
N TRP A 28 3.06 -2.62 -0.20
CA TRP A 28 2.01 -2.14 0.70
C TRP A 28 0.72 -1.85 -0.07
N ALA A 29 -0.38 -1.75 0.66
CA ALA A 29 -1.68 -1.30 0.18
C ALA A 29 -2.32 -0.40 1.23
N THR A 30 -3.09 0.59 0.78
CA THR A 30 -3.82 1.52 1.65
C THR A 30 -5.12 1.96 1.01
N VAL A 31 -6.09 2.30 1.85
CA VAL A 31 -7.24 3.10 1.43
C VAL A 31 -6.76 4.54 1.34
N ASN A 32 -6.82 5.13 0.14
CA ASN A 32 -6.40 6.51 -0.12
C ASN A 32 -7.58 7.45 -0.44
N ILE A 33 -8.79 6.92 -0.64
CA ILE A 33 -10.02 7.70 -0.76
C ILE A 33 -11.09 6.96 0.05
N CYS A 34 -11.85 7.67 0.86
CA CYS A 34 -12.98 7.09 1.58
C CYS A 34 -14.11 8.11 1.73
N ASP A 35 -15.19 7.89 0.97
CA ASP A 35 -16.48 8.58 1.12
C ASP A 35 -16.36 10.11 1.29
N THR A 36 -15.57 10.74 0.42
CA THR A 36 -15.34 12.19 0.45
C THR A 36 -16.37 12.92 -0.40
N PRO A 37 -16.55 14.25 -0.24
CA PRO A 37 -17.45 15.02 -1.12
C PRO A 37 -17.15 14.89 -2.62
N GLY A 38 -15.88 14.74 -3.00
CA GLY A 38 -15.46 14.51 -4.40
C GLY A 38 -15.62 13.05 -4.86
N HIS A 39 -15.74 12.12 -3.92
CA HIS A 39 -15.85 10.68 -4.16
C HIS A 39 -16.92 10.05 -3.23
N PRO A 40 -18.20 10.45 -3.36
CA PRO A 40 -19.25 9.95 -2.49
C PRO A 40 -19.48 8.47 -2.73
N ASN A 41 -19.68 7.71 -1.65
CA ASN A 41 -19.87 6.26 -1.65
C ASN A 41 -18.76 5.49 -2.40
N GLN A 42 -17.53 6.01 -2.36
CA GLN A 42 -16.38 5.40 -3.02
C GLN A 42 -15.27 5.06 -2.04
N MET A 43 -14.57 3.96 -2.34
CA MET A 43 -13.33 3.57 -1.67
C MET A 43 -12.22 3.44 -2.70
N GLY A 44 -11.24 4.34 -2.63
CA GLY A 44 -10.00 4.25 -3.40
C GLY A 44 -8.98 3.39 -2.68
N VAL A 45 -8.41 2.41 -3.39
CA VAL A 45 -7.30 1.60 -2.89
C VAL A 45 -6.07 1.85 -3.74
N ARG A 46 -4.98 2.26 -3.09
CA ARG A 46 -3.65 2.42 -3.69
C ARG A 46 -2.70 1.36 -3.15
N ALA A 47 -1.84 0.85 -4.01
CA ALA A 47 -0.81 -0.09 -3.62
C ALA A 47 0.53 0.22 -4.28
N ASN A 48 1.60 -0.18 -3.61
CA ASN A 48 2.96 -0.15 -4.12
C ASN A 48 3.47 -1.58 -4.31
N MET A 49 4.10 -1.81 -5.46
CA MET A 49 4.75 -3.08 -5.77
C MET A 49 6.24 -2.80 -6.04
N PRO A 50 7.14 -3.39 -5.24
CA PRO A 50 8.56 -3.25 -5.46
C PRO A 50 8.99 -4.05 -6.69
N GLY A 51 9.95 -3.54 -7.46
CA GLY A 51 10.63 -4.36 -8.45
C GLY A 51 11.52 -5.41 -7.81
N ASN A 52 12.00 -6.34 -8.64
CA ASN A 52 12.95 -7.38 -8.24
C ASN A 52 14.18 -7.44 -9.17
N GLY A 53 14.39 -6.44 -10.03
CA GLY A 53 15.51 -6.36 -10.97
C GLY A 53 15.38 -7.27 -12.20
N LYS A 54 14.38 -8.15 -12.27
CA LYS A 54 14.24 -9.12 -13.36
C LYS A 54 13.41 -8.55 -14.52
N ARG A 55 13.56 -9.16 -15.71
CA ARG A 55 12.76 -8.83 -16.92
C ARG A 55 11.34 -9.39 -16.81
N GLN A 56 10.60 -8.91 -15.82
CA GLN A 56 9.23 -9.33 -15.52
C GLN A 56 8.28 -8.14 -15.59
N LYS A 57 7.02 -8.43 -15.82
CA LYS A 57 5.91 -7.48 -15.74
C LYS A 57 5.24 -7.60 -14.38
N MET A 58 4.94 -6.47 -13.77
CA MET A 58 4.25 -6.39 -12.50
C MET A 58 2.78 -6.10 -12.74
N TYR A 59 1.91 -6.86 -12.08
CA TYR A 59 0.47 -6.69 -12.14
C TYR A 59 -0.12 -6.65 -10.74
N MET A 60 -1.17 -5.84 -10.57
CA MET A 60 -1.95 -5.78 -9.35
C MET A 60 -3.42 -6.02 -9.66
N ARG A 61 -4.15 -6.64 -8.73
CA ARG A 61 -5.60 -6.75 -8.78
C ARG A 61 -6.17 -6.38 -7.42
N PHE A 62 -7.17 -5.52 -7.44
CA PHE A 62 -7.75 -4.92 -6.25
C PHE A 62 -9.09 -5.59 -5.98
N ARG A 63 -9.35 -5.85 -4.71
CA ARG A 63 -10.62 -6.38 -4.24
C ARG A 63 -11.10 -5.57 -3.05
N ALA A 64 -12.38 -5.23 -3.04
CA ALA A 64 -13.07 -4.72 -1.87
C ALA A 64 -13.61 -5.88 -1.02
N GLN A 65 -13.43 -5.77 0.29
CA GLN A 65 -14.04 -6.67 1.26
C GLN A 65 -14.86 -5.84 2.25
N PHE A 66 -15.99 -6.35 2.70
CA PHE A 66 -16.80 -5.76 3.76
C PHE A 66 -16.69 -6.59 5.04
N PHE A 67 -16.86 -5.93 6.18
CA PHE A 67 -16.95 -6.59 7.47
C PHE A 67 -18.40 -7.01 7.71
N SER A 68 -18.66 -8.31 7.77
CA SER A 68 -19.99 -8.86 7.98
C SER A 68 -20.41 -8.82 9.44
N ALA A 69 -21.71 -8.98 9.69
CA ALA A 69 -22.29 -9.03 11.04
C ALA A 69 -21.68 -10.15 11.90
N ASP A 70 -21.21 -11.23 11.26
CA ASP A 70 -20.54 -12.36 11.91
C ASP A 70 -19.07 -12.07 12.29
N GLY A 71 -18.62 -10.82 12.13
CA GLY A 71 -17.27 -10.39 12.47
C GLY A 71 -16.20 -10.88 11.49
N LYS A 72 -16.58 -11.18 10.25
CA LYS A 72 -15.68 -11.72 9.21
C LYS A 72 -15.51 -10.75 8.06
N TRP A 73 -14.36 -10.85 7.39
CA TRP A 73 -14.13 -10.11 6.16
C TRP A 73 -14.58 -10.94 4.97
N GLU A 74 -15.53 -10.41 4.21
CA GLU A 74 -16.13 -11.08 3.06
C GLU A 74 -15.91 -10.27 1.78
N ASP A 75 -15.77 -10.96 0.67
CA ASP A 75 -15.59 -10.31 -0.63
C ASP A 75 -16.88 -9.58 -1.04
N VAL A 76 -16.76 -8.31 -1.42
CA VAL A 76 -17.89 -7.59 -2.02
C VAL A 76 -18.20 -8.23 -3.37
N LYS A 77 -19.42 -8.73 -3.54
CA LYS A 77 -19.90 -9.34 -4.78
C LYS A 77 -20.04 -8.28 -5.89
N GLY A 78 -20.04 -8.70 -7.14
CA GLY A 78 -20.21 -7.79 -8.29
C GLY A 78 -19.01 -6.83 -8.47
N PRO A 79 -19.19 -5.49 -8.38
CA PRO A 79 -18.14 -4.52 -8.69
C PRO A 79 -16.95 -4.51 -7.71
N GLY A 80 -16.95 -5.35 -6.67
CA GLY A 80 -15.89 -5.46 -5.67
C GLY A 80 -14.56 -6.05 -6.15
N LEU A 81 -14.35 -6.26 -7.45
CA LEU A 81 -13.13 -6.84 -8.00
C LEU A 81 -12.68 -6.12 -9.28
N SER A 82 -11.47 -5.57 -9.27
CA SER A 82 -10.88 -4.96 -10.46
C SER A 82 -10.42 -6.01 -11.47
N ARG A 83 -10.16 -5.59 -12.71
CA ARG A 83 -9.27 -6.34 -13.62
C ARG A 83 -7.82 -6.36 -13.11
N TRP A 84 -6.98 -7.21 -13.69
CA TRP A 84 -5.53 -7.08 -13.52
C TRP A 84 -5.04 -5.77 -14.15
N ILE A 85 -4.34 -4.96 -13.37
CA ILE A 85 -3.76 -3.69 -13.76
C ILE A 85 -2.25 -3.88 -13.93
N TYR A 86 -1.74 -3.54 -15.11
CA TYR A 86 -0.30 -3.51 -15.35
C TYR A 86 0.34 -2.35 -14.59
N ALA A 87 1.23 -2.67 -13.65
CA ALA A 87 1.93 -1.69 -12.82
C ALA A 87 3.28 -1.25 -13.41
N GLY A 88 3.84 -2.01 -14.37
CA GLY A 88 5.11 -1.67 -15.03
C GLY A 88 6.13 -2.81 -15.03
N SER A 89 7.39 -2.48 -15.32
CA SER A 89 8.49 -3.45 -15.31
C SER A 89 9.06 -3.66 -13.91
N ALA A 90 9.36 -4.92 -13.56
CA ALA A 90 10.02 -5.29 -12.31
C ALA A 90 11.51 -4.88 -12.24
N ARG A 91 12.07 -4.29 -13.31
CA ARG A 91 13.40 -3.66 -13.31
C ARG A 91 13.43 -2.32 -12.56
N LEU A 92 12.26 -1.70 -12.36
CA LEU A 92 12.14 -0.41 -11.69
C LEU A 92 12.03 -0.62 -10.17
N ALA A 93 12.59 0.30 -9.37
CA ALA A 93 12.64 0.15 -7.92
C ALA A 93 11.26 -0.12 -7.29
N ASN A 94 10.24 0.62 -7.70
CA ASN A 94 8.85 0.39 -7.33
C ASN A 94 7.88 0.99 -8.34
N ARG A 95 6.62 0.56 -8.26
CA ARG A 95 5.50 1.17 -8.98
C ARG A 95 4.24 1.14 -8.14
N GLN A 96 3.50 2.23 -8.17
CA GLN A 96 2.16 2.30 -7.58
C GLN A 96 1.06 2.20 -8.62
N ALA A 97 0.01 1.44 -8.31
CA ALA A 97 -1.25 1.40 -9.05
C ALA A 97 -2.41 1.31 -8.06
N GLY A 98 -3.65 1.49 -8.53
CA GLY A 98 -4.81 1.50 -7.66
C GLY A 98 -6.11 1.52 -8.43
N TYR A 99 -7.19 1.36 -7.69
CA TYR A 99 -8.54 1.22 -8.20
C TYR A 99 -9.52 1.84 -7.21
N THR A 100 -10.53 2.53 -7.74
CA THR A 100 -11.61 3.10 -6.94
C THR A 100 -12.86 2.28 -7.16
N PHE A 101 -13.42 1.79 -6.05
CA PHE A 101 -14.69 1.08 -6.03
C PHE A 101 -15.80 2.09 -5.74
N SER A 102 -16.89 1.99 -6.48
CA SER A 102 -18.14 2.71 -6.20
C SER A 102 -19.15 1.73 -5.64
N PHE A 103 -19.85 2.14 -4.60
CA PHE A 103 -20.88 1.34 -3.94
C PHE A 103 -22.22 2.06 -4.05
N SER A 104 -23.30 1.28 -4.06
CA SER A 104 -24.62 1.86 -3.84
C SER A 104 -24.65 2.47 -2.44
N PRO A 105 -25.28 3.65 -2.26
CA PRO A 105 -25.45 4.24 -0.95
C PRO A 105 -26.09 3.24 0.02
N PRO A 106 -25.61 3.12 1.25
CA PRO A 106 -26.27 2.27 2.24
C PRO A 106 -27.68 2.80 2.53
N SER A 107 -28.59 1.91 2.95
CA SER A 107 -29.86 2.34 3.55
C SER A 107 -29.59 3.26 4.75
N ARG A 108 -30.53 4.16 5.06
CA ARG A 108 -30.41 5.19 6.10
C ARG A 108 -29.98 4.71 7.50
N SER A 109 -30.07 3.41 7.78
CA SER A 109 -29.69 2.79 9.06
C SER A 109 -28.45 1.90 8.99
N THR A 110 -27.77 1.80 7.84
CA THR A 110 -26.67 0.85 7.62
C THR A 110 -25.37 1.58 7.37
N ARG A 111 -24.26 1.02 7.86
CA ARG A 111 -22.90 1.48 7.58
C ARG A 111 -22.12 0.32 6.99
N PHE A 112 -21.30 0.59 5.99
CA PHE A 112 -20.40 -0.41 5.43
C PHE A 112 -18.98 -0.14 5.91
N VAL A 113 -18.41 -1.10 6.65
CA VAL A 113 -16.98 -1.11 6.96
C VAL A 113 -16.27 -1.94 5.89
N LEU A 114 -15.42 -1.28 5.12
CA LEU A 114 -14.75 -1.83 3.95
C LEU A 114 -13.23 -1.84 4.13
N ARG A 115 -12.56 -2.75 3.43
CA ARG A 115 -11.11 -2.73 3.25
C ARG A 115 -10.71 -3.20 1.85
N GLY A 116 -9.47 -2.94 1.47
CA GLY A 116 -8.87 -3.50 0.26
C GLY A 116 -8.07 -4.77 0.53
N LEU A 117 -8.16 -5.74 -0.39
CA LEU A 117 -7.23 -6.86 -0.53
C LEU A 117 -6.59 -6.77 -1.92
N VAL A 118 -5.27 -6.56 -1.98
CA VAL A 118 -4.52 -6.42 -3.22
C VAL A 118 -3.73 -7.68 -3.50
N ALA A 119 -3.97 -8.29 -4.66
CA ALA A 119 -3.14 -9.36 -5.20
C ALA A 119 -2.07 -8.79 -6.12
N PHE A 120 -0.84 -9.28 -5.97
CA PHE A 120 0.33 -8.87 -6.74
C PHE A 120 0.84 -10.06 -7.53
N GLU A 121 1.22 -9.84 -8.78
CA GLU A 121 1.81 -10.85 -9.65
C GLU A 121 3.02 -10.31 -10.40
N TYR A 122 4.12 -11.05 -10.34
CA TYR A 122 5.18 -10.93 -11.34
C TYR A 122 4.91 -11.95 -12.42
N ARG A 123 4.92 -11.49 -13.66
CA ARG A 123 4.69 -12.30 -14.84
C ARG A 123 5.88 -12.23 -15.76
N GLU A 124 6.23 -13.38 -16.33
CA GLU A 124 7.32 -13.52 -17.28
C GLU A 124 6.75 -14.03 -18.60
N LYS A 125 7.27 -13.50 -19.70
CA LYS A 125 6.97 -13.98 -21.05
C LYS A 125 8.29 -14.22 -21.78
N LYS A 126 8.60 -15.47 -22.07
CA LYS A 126 9.73 -15.86 -22.92
C LYS A 126 9.29 -15.84 -24.39
N LYS A 127 10.25 -15.71 -25.31
CA LYS A 127 9.98 -15.72 -26.75
C LYS A 127 9.35 -17.08 -27.11
N GLY A 128 8.22 -17.05 -27.84
CA GLY A 128 7.48 -18.26 -28.21
C GLY A 128 6.62 -18.87 -27.10
N GLU A 129 6.61 -18.32 -25.88
CA GLU A 129 5.84 -18.87 -24.76
C GLU A 129 4.66 -17.98 -24.35
N ARG A 130 3.66 -18.61 -23.72
CA ARG A 130 2.59 -17.91 -23.01
C ARG A 130 3.14 -17.20 -21.78
N GLU A 131 2.50 -16.10 -21.38
CA GLU A 131 2.85 -15.39 -20.15
C GLU A 131 2.55 -16.28 -18.94
N ARG A 132 3.52 -16.41 -18.02
CA ARG A 132 3.42 -17.23 -16.81
C ARG A 132 3.55 -16.36 -15.57
N VAL A 133 2.79 -16.68 -14.53
CA VAL A 133 2.93 -16.07 -13.21
C VAL A 133 4.08 -16.74 -12.48
N VAL A 134 5.15 -16.00 -12.20
CA VAL A 134 6.37 -16.52 -11.57
C VAL A 134 6.48 -16.19 -10.09
N ARG A 135 5.69 -15.23 -9.60
CA ARG A 135 5.54 -14.95 -8.17
C ARG A 135 4.21 -14.26 -7.93
N ARG A 136 3.54 -14.63 -6.84
CA ARG A 136 2.29 -14.00 -6.38
C ARG A 136 2.26 -13.84 -4.87
N PHE A 137 1.57 -12.82 -4.38
CA PHE A 137 1.30 -12.61 -2.96
C PHE A 137 0.15 -11.61 -2.79
N ARG A 138 -0.29 -11.39 -1.55
CA ARG A 138 -1.39 -10.45 -1.25
C ARG A 138 -1.04 -9.52 -0.09
N LYS A 139 -1.68 -8.34 -0.05
CA LYS A 139 -1.65 -7.41 1.09
C LYS A 139 -3.06 -6.86 1.36
N ASN A 140 -3.45 -6.85 2.62
CA ASN A 140 -4.58 -6.05 3.09
C ASN A 140 -4.16 -4.59 3.18
N THR A 141 -5.13 -3.69 3.04
CA THR A 141 -4.94 -2.27 3.29
C THR A 141 -4.53 -2.03 4.74
N LYS A 142 -3.57 -1.13 4.94
CA LYS A 142 -3.18 -0.57 6.24
C LYS A 142 -3.03 0.95 6.10
N GLY A 143 -3.10 1.67 7.21
CA GLY A 143 -2.77 3.10 7.25
C GLY A 143 -1.27 3.36 7.31
N GLY A 144 -0.88 4.64 7.28
CA GLY A 144 0.52 5.06 7.46
C GLY A 144 1.36 5.13 6.18
N TYR A 145 0.73 5.29 5.01
CA TYR A 145 1.39 5.44 3.71
C TYR A 145 1.06 6.79 3.07
N PRO A 146 1.52 7.93 3.63
CA PRO A 146 1.16 9.28 3.15
C PRO A 146 1.64 9.58 1.72
N LEU A 147 2.60 8.82 1.20
CA LEU A 147 3.09 8.90 -0.18
C LEU A 147 2.21 8.12 -1.18
N ALA A 148 1.04 7.65 -0.76
CA ALA A 148 0.06 7.06 -1.65
C ALA A 148 -0.51 8.12 -2.61
N ARG A 149 -0.31 7.90 -3.91
CA ARG A 149 -0.73 8.88 -4.93
C ARG A 149 -2.25 8.96 -5.07
N GLY A 150 -2.74 10.18 -5.30
CA GLY A 150 -4.15 10.48 -5.55
C GLY A 150 -5.02 10.21 -4.33
N GLY A 151 -4.50 10.48 -3.13
CA GLY A 151 -5.31 10.46 -1.92
C GLY A 151 -6.28 11.64 -1.89
N ASP A 152 -7.49 11.40 -1.40
CA ASP A 152 -8.46 12.43 -1.08
C ASP A 152 -8.95 12.25 0.38
N PRO A 153 -8.64 13.19 1.28
CA PRO A 153 -7.79 14.37 1.07
C PRO A 153 -6.33 14.00 0.75
N PRO A 154 -5.50 14.93 0.24
CA PRO A 154 -4.09 14.68 0.00
C PRO A 154 -3.39 14.08 1.23
N GLY A 155 -2.69 12.97 1.03
CA GLY A 155 -2.00 12.23 2.11
C GLY A 155 -2.88 11.26 2.91
N TYR A 156 -4.19 11.17 2.62
CA TYR A 156 -5.07 10.21 3.28
C TYR A 156 -4.58 8.77 3.08
N SER A 157 -4.50 8.03 4.18
CA SER A 157 -4.03 6.65 4.21
C SER A 157 -4.61 5.91 5.41
N ASN A 158 -5.49 4.96 5.15
CA ASN A 158 -6.13 4.17 6.20
C ASN A 158 -6.18 2.67 5.86
N GLY A 159 -6.39 1.83 6.86
CA GLY A 159 -6.59 0.39 6.69
C GLY A 159 -8.01 0.01 6.28
N VAL A 160 -8.98 0.84 6.65
CA VAL A 160 -10.41 0.63 6.40
C VAL A 160 -11.06 1.90 5.86
N CYS A 161 -12.24 1.74 5.26
CA CYS A 161 -13.13 2.82 4.88
C CYS A 161 -14.51 2.56 5.47
N GLU A 162 -15.14 3.58 6.04
CA GLU A 162 -16.53 3.51 6.47
C GLU A 162 -17.38 4.36 5.54
N ILE A 163 -18.36 3.74 4.87
CA ILE A 163 -19.36 4.46 4.09
C ILE A 163 -20.62 4.57 4.93
N ARG A 164 -21.14 5.79 5.04
CA ARG A 164 -22.31 6.13 5.87
C ARG A 164 -23.43 6.71 4.99
N PRO A 165 -24.69 6.70 5.48
CA PRO A 165 -25.81 7.29 4.76
C PRO A 165 -25.71 8.81 4.60
#